data_AF-A0A966YQK5-F1
#
_entry.id   AF-A0A966YQK5-F1
#
_cell.length_a   1.000
_cell.length_b   1.000
_cell.length_c   1.000
_cell.angle_alpha   90.00
_cell.angle_beta   90.00
_cell.angle_gamma   90.00
#
_symmetry.space_group_name_H-M   'P 1'
#
loop_
_entity.id
_entity.type
_entity.pdbx_description
1 polymer ?
#
loop_
_entity_poly.entity_id
_entity_poly.type
_entity_poly.pdbx_seq_one_letter_code
_entity_poly.pdbx_strand_id
1 'polypeptide(L)'
;PAHVHVLSPMLTLQGAVAHVDMPIESGPTMLLPHSHKYGPGYLAWRRPEVIDLFAERHVQTELRAGDAVFFNPAVLHGAGTNHTAGEHGIKRMGNLLQISSAMGIALEAVDRDRMCRAVLSALQTRHADGWSAAALDRVITATAFGYPFPTNLDLDPPIDGLAPPSQADLLREAVLNGSLAAEFDAALDAYAARRRTH
;
A
#
# COMPACT_ATOMS: atom_id res chain seq x y z
N PRO A 1 7.53 -2.55 22.49
CA PRO A 1 7.24 -1.45 23.47
C PRO A 1 5.83 -0.90 23.28
N ALA A 2 5.17 -0.43 24.35
CA ALA A 2 3.78 0.06 24.27
C ALA A 2 3.58 1.18 23.21
N HIS A 3 4.53 2.12 23.11
CA HIS A 3 4.46 3.21 22.13
C HIS A 3 4.49 2.72 20.67
N VAL A 4 5.15 1.59 20.38
CA VAL A 4 5.17 0.99 19.04
C VAL A 4 3.77 0.51 18.65
N HIS A 5 3.03 -0.10 19.59
CA HIS A 5 1.66 -0.55 19.33
C HIS A 5 0.69 0.61 19.08
N VAL A 6 0.94 1.78 19.69
CA VAL A 6 0.13 2.99 19.48
C VAL A 6 0.49 3.66 18.15
N LEU A 7 1.77 3.72 17.78
CA LEU A 7 2.22 4.42 16.58
C LEU A 7 2.07 3.60 15.30
N SER A 8 2.30 2.29 15.35
CA SER A 8 2.22 1.39 14.18
C SER A 8 0.95 1.58 13.33
N PRO A 9 -0.27 1.64 13.91
CA PRO A 9 -1.49 1.83 13.10
C PRO A 9 -1.65 3.22 12.49
N MET A 10 -0.80 4.19 12.87
CA MET A 10 -0.75 5.50 12.23
C MET A 10 0.16 5.52 10.99
N LEU A 11 0.94 4.46 10.78
CA LEU A 11 1.89 4.34 9.67
C LEU A 11 1.36 3.50 8.51
N THR A 12 0.22 2.83 8.68
CA THR A 12 -0.36 1.97 7.63
C THR A 12 -1.87 2.10 7.63
N LEU A 13 -2.45 2.28 6.44
CA LEU A 13 -3.87 2.09 6.17
C LEU A 13 -4.07 0.71 5.54
N GLN A 14 -5.04 -0.05 6.04
CA GLN A 14 -5.40 -1.34 5.47
C GLN A 14 -6.76 -1.25 4.81
N GLY A 15 -6.93 -1.94 3.69
CA GLY A 15 -8.23 -2.03 3.03
C GLY A 15 -8.31 -3.17 2.05
N ALA A 16 -9.49 -3.34 1.47
CA ALA A 16 -9.71 -4.29 0.40
C ALA A 16 -10.65 -3.71 -0.65
N VAL A 17 -10.42 -4.09 -1.92
CA VAL A 17 -11.32 -3.81 -3.04
C VAL A 17 -11.96 -5.12 -3.47
N ALA A 18 -13.29 -5.15 -3.51
CA ALA A 18 -14.05 -6.32 -3.95
C ALA A 18 -14.04 -6.43 -5.49
N HIS A 19 -13.74 -7.62 -6.03
CA HIS A 19 -13.81 -7.90 -7.47
C HIS A 19 -15.08 -8.65 -7.88
N VAL A 20 -15.87 -9.06 -6.90
CA VAL A 20 -17.16 -9.72 -7.06
C VAL A 20 -18.10 -9.18 -5.97
N ASP A 21 -19.40 -9.33 -6.17
CA ASP A 21 -20.35 -9.04 -5.10
C ASP A 21 -20.09 -9.98 -3.91
N MET A 22 -20.07 -9.39 -2.72
CA MET A 22 -19.85 -10.06 -1.44
C MET A 22 -21.01 -9.77 -0.49
N PRO A 23 -22.17 -10.42 -0.68
CA PRO A 23 -23.24 -10.37 0.31
C PRO A 23 -22.79 -11.07 1.60
N ILE A 24 -23.47 -10.86 2.73
CA ILE A 24 -23.01 -11.32 4.05
C ILE A 24 -22.72 -12.84 4.09
N GLU A 25 -23.52 -13.65 3.42
CA GLU A 25 -23.37 -15.11 3.33
C GLU A 25 -22.08 -15.54 2.62
N SER A 26 -21.49 -14.69 1.78
CA SER A 26 -20.19 -14.96 1.14
C SER A 26 -19.00 -14.72 2.09
N GLY A 27 -19.29 -14.21 3.29
CA GLY A 27 -18.33 -13.96 4.36
C GLY A 27 -17.41 -12.77 4.09
N PRO A 28 -17.91 -11.55 3.80
CA PRO A 28 -17.06 -10.36 3.73
C PRO A 28 -16.33 -10.11 5.07
N THR A 29 -15.37 -9.20 5.09
CA THR A 29 -14.56 -8.93 6.29
C THR A 29 -15.42 -8.60 7.51
N MET A 30 -15.19 -9.32 8.61
CA MET A 30 -15.71 -9.02 9.94
C MET A 30 -14.82 -7.97 10.59
N LEU A 31 -15.41 -6.90 11.12
CA LEU A 31 -14.73 -5.80 11.79
C LEU A 31 -15.28 -5.67 13.20
N LEU A 32 -14.43 -5.46 14.20
CA LEU A 32 -14.89 -5.06 15.54
C LEU A 32 -14.73 -3.54 15.71
N PRO A 33 -15.80 -2.74 15.61
CA PRO A 33 -15.70 -1.28 15.67
C PRO A 33 -15.01 -0.81 16.95
N HIS A 34 -14.24 0.28 16.84
CA HIS A 34 -13.48 0.89 17.95
C HIS A 34 -12.39 0.03 18.62
N SER A 35 -12.19 -1.23 18.22
CA SER A 35 -11.16 -2.10 18.81
C SER A 35 -9.72 -1.58 18.66
N HIS A 36 -9.44 -0.77 17.63
CA HIS A 36 -8.15 -0.07 17.48
C HIS A 36 -7.80 0.88 18.63
N LYS A 37 -8.79 1.29 19.44
CA LYS A 37 -8.58 2.12 20.64
C LYS A 37 -8.05 1.30 21.83
N TYR A 38 -8.15 -0.03 21.77
CA TYR A 38 -7.62 -0.91 22.78
C TYR A 38 -6.12 -1.10 22.56
N GLY A 39 -5.30 -0.37 23.33
CA GLY A 39 -3.83 -0.35 23.15
C GLY A 39 -3.16 -1.73 23.09
N PRO A 40 -3.55 -2.73 23.92
CA PRO A 40 -3.02 -4.09 23.83
C PRO A 40 -3.53 -4.94 22.66
N GLY A 41 -4.34 -4.39 21.74
CA GLY A 41 -5.07 -5.14 20.71
C GLY A 41 -4.21 -6.11 19.89
N TYR A 42 -3.01 -5.68 19.48
CA TYR A 42 -2.06 -6.53 18.73
C TYR A 42 -1.63 -7.81 19.48
N LEU A 43 -1.68 -7.80 20.81
CA LEU A 43 -1.32 -8.95 21.65
C LEU A 43 -2.55 -9.71 22.16
N ALA A 44 -3.72 -9.05 22.17
CA ALA A 44 -4.90 -9.55 22.84
C ALA A 44 -5.81 -10.42 21.96
N TRP A 45 -5.62 -10.44 20.64
CA TRP A 45 -6.53 -11.09 19.69
C TRP A 45 -6.74 -12.60 19.88
N ARG A 46 -5.84 -13.28 20.59
CA ARG A 46 -5.96 -14.72 20.92
C ARG A 46 -6.56 -15.01 22.29
N ARG A 47 -6.87 -13.98 23.08
CA ARG A 47 -7.44 -14.14 24.41
C ARG A 47 -8.90 -14.60 24.29
N PRO A 48 -9.35 -15.61 25.04
CA PRO A 48 -10.72 -16.13 24.94
C PRO A 48 -11.79 -15.03 25.04
N GLU A 49 -11.67 -14.11 25.98
CA GLU A 49 -12.62 -13.01 26.17
C GLU A 49 -12.64 -12.01 24.99
N VAL A 50 -11.54 -11.87 24.26
CA VAL A 50 -11.48 -11.03 23.06
C VAL A 50 -12.11 -11.76 21.87
N ILE A 51 -11.91 -13.08 21.78
CA ILE A 51 -12.55 -13.93 20.79
C ILE A 51 -14.06 -13.93 20.99
N ASP A 52 -14.53 -14.09 22.23
CA ASP A 52 -15.95 -14.07 22.58
C ASP A 52 -16.57 -12.71 22.26
N LEU A 53 -15.90 -11.60 22.65
CA LEU A 53 -16.35 -10.25 22.32
C LEU A 53 -16.40 -10.04 20.79
N PHE A 54 -15.40 -10.51 20.05
CA PHE A 54 -15.36 -10.40 18.61
C PHE A 54 -16.52 -11.18 17.96
N ALA A 55 -16.75 -12.42 18.39
CA ALA A 55 -17.87 -13.24 17.91
C ALA A 55 -19.22 -12.55 18.19
N GLU A 56 -19.38 -11.94 19.36
CA GLU A 56 -20.63 -11.31 19.80
C GLU A 56 -20.89 -9.91 19.19
N ARG A 57 -19.83 -9.17 18.80
CA ARG A 57 -19.93 -7.73 18.47
C ARG A 57 -19.32 -7.32 17.13
N HIS A 58 -18.75 -8.24 16.35
CA HIS A 58 -18.30 -7.90 15.01
C HIS A 58 -19.46 -7.41 14.15
N VAL A 59 -19.12 -6.57 13.17
CA VAL A 59 -20.03 -6.14 12.12
C VAL A 59 -19.46 -6.56 10.77
N GLN A 60 -20.35 -6.75 9.81
CA GLN A 60 -20.02 -6.95 8.41
C GLN A 60 -20.84 -5.99 7.57
N THR A 61 -20.31 -5.62 6.41
CA THR A 61 -21.05 -4.91 5.37
C THR A 61 -20.99 -5.72 4.10
N GLU A 62 -22.08 -5.71 3.36
CA GLU A 62 -22.07 -6.19 1.99
C GLU A 62 -21.19 -5.27 1.14
N LEU A 63 -20.52 -5.84 0.15
CA LEU A 63 -19.73 -5.10 -0.82
C LEU A 63 -20.21 -5.50 -2.21
N ARG A 64 -20.38 -4.52 -3.10
CA ARG A 64 -20.54 -4.77 -4.53
C ARG A 64 -19.18 -4.84 -5.19
N ALA A 65 -19.10 -5.46 -6.37
CA ALA A 65 -17.89 -5.39 -7.17
C ALA A 65 -17.47 -3.93 -7.41
N GLY A 66 -16.21 -3.62 -7.10
CA GLY A 66 -15.65 -2.27 -7.14
C GLY A 66 -15.71 -1.50 -5.81
N ASP A 67 -16.50 -1.95 -4.83
CA ASP A 67 -16.53 -1.32 -3.52
C ASP A 67 -15.20 -1.54 -2.78
N ALA A 68 -14.80 -0.53 -2.00
CA ALA A 68 -13.61 -0.57 -1.18
C ALA A 68 -13.96 -0.36 0.31
N VAL A 69 -13.35 -1.16 1.17
CA VAL A 69 -13.41 -0.97 2.63
C VAL A 69 -12.02 -0.64 3.15
N PHE A 70 -11.90 0.46 3.90
CA PHE A 70 -10.65 0.88 4.53
C PHE A 70 -10.85 0.97 6.04
N PHE A 71 -9.85 0.53 6.79
CA PHE A 71 -9.87 0.55 8.24
C PHE A 71 -8.45 0.69 8.81
N ASN A 72 -8.38 1.17 10.04
CA ASN A 72 -7.14 1.20 10.80
C ASN A 72 -6.69 -0.25 11.07
N PRO A 73 -5.43 -0.63 10.78
CA PRO A 73 -4.98 -2.04 10.89
C PRO A 73 -5.00 -2.59 12.33
N ALA A 74 -5.11 -1.74 13.35
CA ALA A 74 -5.32 -2.17 14.73
C ALA A 74 -6.79 -2.53 15.06
N VAL A 75 -7.72 -2.31 14.13
CA VAL A 75 -9.08 -2.87 14.26
C VAL A 75 -8.93 -4.39 14.25
N LEU A 76 -9.44 -5.07 15.27
CA LEU A 76 -9.59 -6.51 15.25
C LEU A 76 -10.53 -6.85 14.09
N HIS A 77 -10.07 -7.74 13.21
CA HIS A 77 -10.77 -8.11 12.00
C HIS A 77 -10.43 -9.53 11.58
N GLY A 78 -11.26 -10.12 10.74
CA GLY A 78 -11.06 -11.44 10.17
C GLY A 78 -11.95 -11.67 8.96
N ALA A 79 -11.61 -12.66 8.15
CA ALA A 79 -12.50 -13.10 7.08
C ALA A 79 -13.73 -13.80 7.68
N GLY A 80 -14.93 -13.42 7.23
CA GLY A 80 -16.14 -14.19 7.53
C GLY A 80 -16.09 -15.58 6.89
N THR A 81 -16.82 -16.53 7.49
CA THR A 81 -17.03 -17.85 6.90
C THR A 81 -17.90 -17.71 5.65
N ASN A 82 -17.46 -18.28 4.53
CA ASN A 82 -18.27 -18.34 3.31
C ASN A 82 -19.26 -19.50 3.43
N HIS A 83 -20.54 -19.19 3.49
CA HIS A 83 -21.64 -20.14 3.60
C HIS A 83 -22.32 -20.43 2.25
N THR A 84 -21.86 -19.79 1.16
CA THR A 84 -22.34 -20.11 -0.19
C THR A 84 -21.71 -21.42 -0.68
N ALA A 85 -22.49 -22.24 -1.38
CA ALA A 85 -22.06 -23.58 -1.82
C ALA A 85 -22.72 -23.99 -3.14
N GLY A 86 -22.21 -25.08 -3.72
CA GLY A 86 -22.76 -25.67 -4.94
C GLY A 86 -22.41 -24.90 -6.21
N GLU A 87 -23.19 -25.12 -7.26
CA GLU A 87 -22.99 -24.57 -8.61
C GLU A 87 -23.03 -23.02 -8.64
N HIS A 88 -23.79 -22.42 -7.72
CA HIS A 88 -23.95 -20.97 -7.59
C HIS A 88 -23.15 -20.39 -6.41
N GLY A 89 -22.19 -21.14 -5.87
CA GLY A 89 -21.33 -20.70 -4.77
C GLY A 89 -20.43 -19.52 -5.19
N ILE A 90 -20.34 -18.50 -4.33
CA ILE A 90 -19.55 -17.30 -4.59
C ILE A 90 -18.08 -17.58 -4.26
N LYS A 91 -17.21 -17.43 -5.25
CA LYS A 91 -15.76 -17.44 -5.06
C LYS A 91 -15.29 -16.01 -4.76
N ARG A 92 -15.22 -15.68 -3.46
CA ARG A 92 -14.81 -14.35 -3.00
C ARG A 92 -13.42 -13.98 -3.54
N MET A 93 -13.34 -12.87 -4.26
CA MET A 93 -12.09 -12.31 -4.79
C MET A 93 -12.00 -10.83 -4.45
N GLY A 94 -10.86 -10.40 -3.93
CA GLY A 94 -10.56 -9.00 -3.69
C GLY A 94 -9.05 -8.78 -3.60
N ASN A 95 -8.61 -7.55 -3.85
CA ASN A 95 -7.24 -7.15 -3.54
C ASN A 95 -7.18 -6.61 -2.12
N LEU A 96 -6.23 -7.10 -1.33
CA LEU A 96 -5.85 -6.47 -0.07
C LEU A 96 -4.84 -5.35 -0.37
N LEU A 97 -5.09 -4.18 0.21
CA LEU A 97 -4.25 -3.01 0.11
C LEU A 97 -3.64 -2.73 1.49
N GLN A 98 -2.32 -2.65 1.55
CA GLN A 98 -1.57 -2.14 2.69
C GLN A 98 -0.80 -0.91 2.24
N ILE A 99 -1.31 0.26 2.63
CA ILE A 99 -0.79 1.56 2.20
C ILE A 99 0.00 2.13 3.37
N SER A 100 1.33 2.11 3.27
CA SER A 100 2.20 2.59 4.33
C SER A 100 2.64 4.02 4.08
N SER A 101 2.87 4.77 5.16
CA SER A 101 3.63 6.01 5.11
C SER A 101 5.07 5.71 4.69
N ALA A 102 5.80 6.75 4.25
CA ALA A 102 7.23 6.67 3.95
C ALA A 102 8.08 6.13 5.12
N MET A 103 7.58 6.26 6.36
CA MET A 103 8.27 5.82 7.58
C MET A 103 7.80 4.44 8.05
N GLY A 104 6.85 3.83 7.37
CA GLY A 104 6.36 2.48 7.64
C GLY A 104 7.15 1.43 6.89
N ILE A 105 7.37 0.28 7.53
CA ILE A 105 7.94 -0.90 6.87
C ILE A 105 6.78 -1.75 6.36
N ALA A 106 6.69 -1.91 5.04
CA ALA A 106 5.70 -2.79 4.42
C ALA A 106 6.04 -4.28 4.69
N LEU A 107 5.02 -5.15 4.67
CA LEU A 107 5.21 -6.60 4.84
C LEU A 107 5.99 -7.22 3.69
N GLU A 108 5.68 -6.80 2.45
CA GLU A 108 6.23 -7.38 1.23
C GLU A 108 7.36 -6.51 0.66
N ALA A 109 8.43 -7.16 0.21
CA ALA A 109 9.48 -6.51 -0.57
C ALA A 109 9.04 -6.42 -2.04
N VAL A 110 9.01 -5.19 -2.58
CA VAL A 110 8.59 -4.94 -3.96
C VAL A 110 9.78 -4.40 -4.76
N ASP A 111 9.99 -4.94 -5.97
CA ASP A 111 11.02 -4.45 -6.89
C ASP A 111 10.56 -3.14 -7.55
N ARG A 112 10.73 -2.05 -6.81
CA ARG A 112 10.31 -0.70 -7.23
C ARG A 112 11.10 -0.20 -8.43
N ASP A 113 12.37 -0.62 -8.57
CA ASP A 113 13.21 -0.29 -9.73
C ASP A 113 12.60 -0.86 -11.02
N ARG A 114 12.36 -2.18 -11.05
CA ARG A 114 11.71 -2.83 -12.18
C ARG A 114 10.32 -2.26 -12.48
N MET A 115 9.54 -1.92 -11.44
CA MET A 115 8.24 -1.28 -11.63
C MET A 115 8.37 0.09 -12.31
N CYS A 116 9.29 0.94 -11.87
CA CYS A 116 9.51 2.26 -12.47
C CYS A 116 9.82 2.15 -13.97
N ARG A 117 10.72 1.24 -14.35
CA ARG A 117 11.09 0.98 -15.74
C ARG A 117 9.90 0.51 -16.56
N ALA A 118 9.09 -0.39 -16.00
CA ALA A 118 7.93 -0.94 -16.68
C ALA A 118 6.81 0.08 -16.95
N VAL A 119 6.63 1.08 -16.07
CA VAL A 119 5.53 2.05 -16.20
C VAL A 119 5.90 3.30 -17.01
N LEU A 120 7.18 3.58 -17.26
CA LEU A 120 7.64 4.82 -17.89
C LEU A 120 6.90 5.11 -19.21
N SER A 121 6.92 4.18 -20.16
CA SER A 121 6.34 4.39 -21.49
C SER A 121 4.83 4.61 -21.41
N ALA A 122 4.13 3.84 -20.58
CA ALA A 122 2.69 4.00 -20.37
C ALA A 122 2.37 5.37 -19.77
N LEU A 123 3.15 5.85 -18.79
CA LEU A 123 2.95 7.16 -18.19
C LEU A 123 3.25 8.31 -19.15
N GLN A 124 4.27 8.19 -20.01
CA GLN A 124 4.56 9.15 -21.07
C GLN A 124 3.41 9.22 -22.09
N THR A 125 2.86 8.07 -22.51
CA THR A 125 1.65 8.05 -23.35
C THR A 125 0.48 8.75 -22.66
N ARG A 126 0.21 8.45 -21.39
CA ARG A 126 -0.86 9.12 -20.63
C ARG A 126 -0.65 10.62 -20.49
N HIS A 127 0.60 11.05 -20.29
CA HIS A 127 0.97 12.46 -20.25
C HIS A 127 0.67 13.15 -21.59
N ALA A 128 1.06 12.52 -22.72
CA ALA A 128 0.75 13.02 -24.06
C ALA A 128 -0.76 13.03 -24.36
N ASP A 129 -1.52 12.08 -23.81
CA ASP A 129 -2.99 12.04 -23.87
C ASP A 129 -3.68 13.11 -22.99
N GLY A 130 -2.91 13.96 -22.30
CA GLY A 130 -3.43 15.07 -21.50
C GLY A 130 -3.84 14.70 -20.07
N TRP A 131 -3.32 13.60 -19.50
CA TRP A 131 -3.52 13.32 -18.07
C TRP A 131 -2.97 14.46 -17.22
N SER A 132 -3.75 14.87 -16.21
CA SER A 132 -3.29 15.88 -15.24
C SER A 132 -2.07 15.39 -14.46
N ALA A 133 -1.23 16.34 -14.02
CA ALA A 133 -0.08 16.05 -13.16
C ALA A 133 -0.49 15.23 -11.91
N ALA A 134 -1.63 15.56 -11.29
CA ALA A 134 -2.15 14.82 -10.14
C ALA A 134 -2.53 13.36 -10.47
N ALA A 135 -2.97 13.07 -11.70
CA ALA A 135 -3.26 11.70 -12.12
C ALA A 135 -1.98 10.88 -12.32
N LEU A 136 -0.96 11.47 -12.94
CA LEU A 136 0.36 10.84 -13.07
C LEU A 136 0.99 10.60 -11.69
N ASP A 137 0.91 11.60 -10.80
CA ASP A 137 1.50 11.56 -9.47
C ASP A 137 0.93 10.44 -8.59
N ARG A 138 -0.36 10.13 -8.73
CA ARG A 138 -0.98 8.97 -8.07
C ARG A 138 -0.35 7.64 -8.49
N VAL A 139 -0.07 7.46 -9.78
CA VAL A 139 0.57 6.24 -10.29
C VAL A 139 2.03 6.19 -9.86
N ILE A 140 2.75 7.31 -9.93
CA ILE A 140 4.14 7.43 -9.51
C ILE A 140 4.26 7.09 -8.01
N THR A 141 3.41 7.66 -7.16
CA THR A 141 3.39 7.40 -5.70
C THR A 141 3.10 5.93 -5.39
N ALA A 142 2.26 5.27 -6.19
CA ALA A 142 1.99 3.85 -6.02
C ALA A 142 3.13 2.94 -6.53
N THR A 143 3.98 3.45 -7.42
CA THR A 143 4.99 2.67 -8.15
C THR A 143 6.39 2.83 -7.54
N ALA A 144 6.83 4.06 -7.32
CA ALA A 144 8.21 4.41 -6.98
C ALA A 144 8.39 4.70 -5.47
N PHE A 145 9.60 4.55 -4.97
CA PHE A 145 9.92 4.95 -3.60
C PHE A 145 10.04 6.49 -3.48
N GLY A 146 9.12 7.10 -2.74
CA GLY A 146 8.99 8.56 -2.64
C GLY A 146 9.78 9.23 -1.50
N TYR A 147 10.46 8.45 -0.65
CA TYR A 147 11.30 8.99 0.42
C TYR A 147 12.78 8.89 0.00
N PRO A 148 13.58 9.95 0.08
CA PRO A 148 14.95 9.91 -0.42
C PRO A 148 15.92 9.08 0.43
N PHE A 149 15.51 8.72 1.66
CA PHE A 149 16.32 7.98 2.63
C PHE A 149 15.78 6.56 2.89
N PRO A 150 16.62 5.63 3.39
CA PRO A 150 18.06 5.77 3.60
C PRO A 150 18.83 5.90 2.28
N THR A 151 19.95 6.62 2.32
CA THR A 151 20.91 6.74 1.21
C THR A 151 22.32 6.81 1.78
N ASN A 152 23.35 6.63 0.94
CA ASN A 152 24.73 6.84 1.35
C ASN A 152 25.08 8.33 1.13
N LEU A 153 25.16 9.10 2.20
CA LEU A 153 25.38 10.56 2.13
C LEU A 153 26.74 10.95 1.56
N ASP A 154 27.73 10.06 1.57
CA ASP A 154 29.03 10.31 0.94
C ASP A 154 28.93 10.22 -0.59
N LEU A 155 28.04 9.35 -1.10
CA LEU A 155 27.84 9.11 -2.53
C LEU A 155 26.64 9.87 -3.12
N ASP A 156 25.65 10.22 -2.29
CA ASP A 156 24.38 10.88 -2.65
C ASP A 156 24.12 12.13 -1.77
N PRO A 157 25.06 13.09 -1.72
CA PRO A 157 24.87 14.29 -0.91
C PRO A 157 23.72 15.15 -1.46
N PRO A 158 23.00 15.90 -0.61
CA PRO A 158 21.96 16.82 -1.05
C PRO A 158 22.60 18.09 -1.64
N ILE A 159 22.88 18.08 -2.95
CA ILE A 159 23.54 19.21 -3.63
C ILE A 159 22.56 20.36 -3.89
N ASP A 160 21.31 20.05 -4.27
CA ASP A 160 20.31 21.02 -4.72
C ASP A 160 19.11 21.17 -3.76
N GLY A 161 19.26 20.80 -2.49
CA GLY A 161 18.16 20.87 -1.53
C GLY A 161 18.48 20.30 -0.16
N LEU A 162 17.42 19.91 0.57
CA LEU A 162 17.55 19.27 1.89
C LEU A 162 17.79 17.75 1.80
N ALA A 163 17.56 17.16 0.63
CA ALA A 163 17.72 15.74 0.36
C ALA A 163 18.09 15.51 -1.12
N PRO A 164 18.76 14.40 -1.47
CA PRO A 164 18.92 14.00 -2.87
C PRO A 164 17.56 13.61 -3.49
N PRO A 165 17.44 13.53 -4.83
CA PRO A 165 16.22 13.09 -5.50
C PRO A 165 15.77 11.70 -5.05
N SER A 166 14.46 11.53 -4.83
CA SER A 166 13.86 10.21 -4.62
C SER A 166 13.66 9.45 -5.95
N GLN A 167 13.40 8.15 -5.88
CA GLN A 167 13.07 7.37 -7.07
C GLN A 167 11.80 7.89 -7.76
N ALA A 168 10.83 8.38 -6.98
CA ALA A 168 9.63 9.01 -7.51
C ALA A 168 9.92 10.31 -8.27
N ASP A 169 10.91 11.09 -7.82
CA ASP A 169 11.31 12.33 -8.51
C ASP A 169 11.95 12.03 -9.86
N LEU A 170 12.83 11.03 -9.92
CA LEU A 170 13.43 10.57 -11.18
C LEU A 170 12.38 10.09 -12.18
N LEU A 171 11.40 9.28 -11.73
CA LEU A 171 10.34 8.81 -12.61
C LEU A 171 9.45 9.98 -13.08
N ARG A 172 9.13 10.92 -12.20
CA ARG A 172 8.33 12.10 -12.55
C ARG A 172 9.02 12.95 -13.61
N GLU A 173 10.31 13.23 -13.41
CA GLU A 173 11.10 14.00 -14.38
C GLU A 173 11.16 13.29 -15.74
N ALA A 174 11.44 11.99 -15.76
CA ALA A 174 11.51 11.22 -17.00
C ALA A 174 10.18 11.18 -17.77
N VAL A 175 9.04 11.13 -17.06
CA VAL A 175 7.71 11.19 -17.68
C VAL A 175 7.43 12.57 -18.27
N LEU A 176 7.73 13.64 -17.53
CA LEU A 176 7.44 15.01 -17.96
C LEU A 176 8.34 15.46 -19.11
N ASN A 177 9.61 15.07 -19.09
CA ASN A 177 10.60 15.41 -20.12
C ASN A 177 10.52 14.51 -21.36
N GLY A 178 9.77 13.40 -21.30
CA GLY A 178 9.73 12.43 -22.39
C GLY A 178 11.07 11.74 -22.61
N SER A 179 11.84 11.49 -21.55
CA SER A 179 13.17 10.86 -21.61
C SER A 179 13.13 9.50 -22.32
N LEU A 180 14.23 9.18 -23.01
CA LEU A 180 14.38 7.85 -23.62
C LEU A 180 14.51 6.78 -22.53
N ALA A 181 14.00 5.57 -22.80
CA ALA A 181 14.07 4.47 -21.83
C ALA A 181 15.50 4.18 -21.35
N ALA A 182 16.48 4.22 -22.26
CA ALA A 182 17.89 4.00 -21.92
C ALA A 182 18.48 5.09 -21.00
N GLU A 183 18.02 6.34 -21.12
CA GLU A 183 18.44 7.45 -20.26
C GLU A 183 17.87 7.28 -18.85
N PHE A 184 16.59 6.91 -18.77
CA PHE A 184 15.94 6.62 -17.49
C PHE A 184 16.55 5.39 -16.81
N ASP A 185 16.87 4.36 -17.59
CA ASP A 185 17.52 3.15 -17.09
C ASP A 185 18.88 3.48 -16.45
N ALA A 186 19.69 4.30 -17.13
CA ALA A 186 20.97 4.77 -16.60
C ALA A 186 20.79 5.64 -15.35
N ALA A 187 19.74 6.47 -15.29
CA ALA A 187 19.44 7.28 -14.12
C ALA A 187 19.09 6.42 -12.89
N LEU A 188 18.30 5.36 -13.07
CA LEU A 188 17.96 4.41 -12.01
C LEU A 188 19.16 3.56 -11.58
N ASP A 189 20.02 3.15 -12.50
CA ASP A 189 21.27 2.45 -12.17
C ASP A 189 22.19 3.34 -11.34
N ALA A 190 22.33 4.61 -11.72
CA ALA A 190 23.11 5.59 -10.96
C ALA A 190 22.50 5.85 -9.58
N TYR A 191 21.17 5.97 -9.49
CA TYR A 191 20.43 6.09 -8.22
C TYR A 191 20.71 4.92 -7.27
N ALA A 192 20.68 3.69 -7.80
CA ALA A 192 20.97 2.47 -7.05
C ALA A 192 22.44 2.40 -6.62
N ALA A 193 23.37 2.79 -7.50
CA ALA A 193 24.81 2.80 -7.20
C ALA A 193 25.16 3.74 -6.04
N ARG A 194 24.59 4.96 -6.03
CA ARG A 194 24.80 5.95 -4.96
C ARG A 194 24.21 5.53 -3.60
N ARG A 195 23.38 4.49 -3.54
CA ARG A 195 22.78 3.96 -2.30
C ARG A 195 23.49 2.73 -1.74
N ARG A 196 24.53 2.24 -2.41
CA ARG A 196 25.32 1.11 -1.93
C ARG A 196 26.11 1.52 -0.68
N THR A 197 26.21 0.59 0.25
CA THR A 197 27.09 0.66 1.42
C THR A 197 28.25 -0.30 1.22
N HIS A 198 29.42 0.04 1.75
CA HIS A 198 30.64 -0.78 1.67
C HIS A 198 30.66 -1.89 2.72
#